data_AF-R7V941-F1
#
_entry.id   AF-R7V941-F1
#
_cell.length_a   1.000
_cell.length_b   1.000
_cell.length_c   1.000
_cell.angle_alpha   90.00
_cell.angle_beta   90.00
_cell.angle_gamma   90.00
#
_symmetry.space_group_name_H-M   'P 1'
#
loop_
_entity.id
_entity.type
_entity.pdbx_description
1 polymer ?
#
loop_
_entity_poly.entity_id
_entity_poly.type
_entity_poly.pdbx_seq_one_letter_code
_entity_poly.pdbx_strand_id
1 'polypeptide(L)'
;MVRSKVRILSEELKGLKKELKNTAAREQRPKERLSDSLQKLKEQNFTNDELHLKLEAYEDIPVELFSRPTSGYSEQKDFAILLHLYSPKAYEFIKGYLCLPSSRTIRSGCNMWMLNQA
;
A
#
# COMPACT_ATOMS: atom_id res chain seq x y z
N MET A 1 -37.71 52.89 29.81
CA MET A 1 -37.83 51.85 28.75
C MET A 1 -36.64 51.78 27.78
N VAL A 2 -36.06 52.90 27.33
CA VAL A 2 -34.98 52.87 26.32
C VAL A 2 -33.66 52.28 26.85
N ARG A 3 -33.22 52.65 28.06
CA ARG A 3 -31.96 52.16 28.66
C ARG A 3 -31.93 50.65 28.91
N SER A 4 -33.05 50.07 29.34
CA SER A 4 -33.18 48.62 29.55
C SER A 4 -33.12 47.86 28.22
N LYS A 5 -33.74 48.39 27.16
CA LYS A 5 -33.61 47.85 25.80
C LYS A 5 -32.18 47.88 25.26
N VAL A 6 -31.47 48.99 25.47
CA VAL A 6 -30.04 49.11 25.08
C VAL A 6 -29.18 48.10 25.83
N ARG A 7 -29.46 47.86 27.12
CA ARG A 7 -28.72 46.88 27.91
C ARG A 7 -28.93 45.45 27.41
N ILE A 8 -30.18 45.07 27.14
CA ILE A 8 -30.54 43.76 26.59
C ILE A 8 -29.86 43.55 25.23
N LEU A 9 -29.96 44.51 24.32
CA LEU A 9 -29.32 44.44 23.00
C LEU A 9 -27.78 44.35 23.10
N SER A 10 -27.18 44.99 24.10
CA SER A 10 -25.72 44.90 24.33
C SER A 10 -25.28 43.54 24.85
N GLU A 11 -26.10 42.90 25.69
CA GLU A 11 -25.87 41.55 26.21
C GLU A 11 -26.06 40.51 25.10
N GLU A 12 -27.08 40.67 24.25
CA GLU A 12 -27.32 39.84 23.06
C GLU A 12 -26.16 39.96 22.05
N LEU A 13 -25.70 41.17 21.75
CA LEU A 13 -24.54 41.37 20.88
C LEU A 13 -23.27 40.72 21.43
N LYS A 14 -23.08 40.74 22.75
CA LYS A 14 -21.95 40.09 23.40
C LYS A 14 -22.06 38.56 23.32
N GLY A 15 -23.27 38.02 23.46
CA GLY A 15 -23.57 36.61 23.23
C GLY A 15 -23.27 36.18 21.80
N LEU A 16 -23.82 36.90 20.82
CA LEU A 16 -23.64 36.62 19.40
C LEU A 16 -22.17 36.69 18.96
N LYS A 17 -21.39 37.68 19.44
CA LYS A 17 -19.95 37.75 19.17
C LYS A 17 -19.18 36.55 19.73
N LYS A 18 -19.58 36.07 20.90
CA LYS A 18 -18.97 34.89 21.53
C LYS A 18 -19.31 33.62 20.75
N GLU A 19 -20.55 33.48 20.31
CA GLU A 19 -20.98 32.36 19.47
C GLU A 19 -20.24 32.35 18.13
N LEU A 20 -20.14 33.49 17.45
CA LEU A 20 -19.41 33.63 16.20
C LEU A 20 -17.92 33.24 16.33
N LYS A 21 -17.28 33.64 17.43
CA LYS A 21 -15.90 33.21 17.72
C LYS A 21 -15.80 31.71 17.96
N ASN A 22 -16.77 31.14 18.66
CA ASN A 22 -16.80 29.70 18.96
C ASN A 22 -17.08 28.86 17.71
N THR A 23 -17.96 29.30 16.81
CA THR A 23 -18.22 28.61 15.54
C THR A 23 -16.99 28.68 14.63
N ALA A 24 -16.35 29.84 14.51
CA ALA A 24 -15.10 29.98 13.77
C ALA A 24 -14.00 29.06 14.32
N ALA A 25 -13.84 28.97 15.64
CA ALA A 25 -12.87 28.05 16.25
C ALA A 25 -13.24 26.57 16.04
N ARG A 26 -14.54 26.23 16.00
CA ARG A 26 -15.02 24.87 15.70
C ARG A 26 -14.81 24.48 14.25
N GLU A 27 -14.80 25.43 13.31
CA GLU A 27 -14.48 25.20 11.90
C GLU A 27 -12.98 25.14 11.62
N GLN A 28 -12.18 25.89 12.38
CA GLN A 28 -10.73 25.94 12.19
C GLN A 28 -10.03 24.67 12.69
N ARG A 29 -10.44 24.15 13.86
CA ARG A 29 -9.82 22.95 14.47
C ARG A 29 -9.87 21.69 13.57
N PRO A 30 -10.98 21.37 12.88
CA PRO A 30 -11.02 20.27 11.92
C PRO A 30 -10.10 20.51 10.73
N LYS A 31 -10.01 21.74 10.21
CA LYS A 31 -9.12 22.07 9.08
C LYS A 31 -7.66 21.86 9.44
N GLU A 32 -7.24 22.30 10.62
CA GLU A 32 -5.89 22.08 11.13
C GLU A 32 -5.61 20.59 11.39
N ARG A 33 -6.57 19.86 11.97
CA ARG A 33 -6.42 18.40 12.15
C ARG A 33 -6.37 17.65 10.83
N LEU A 34 -7.13 18.08 9.82
CA LEU A 34 -7.09 17.50 8.49
C LEU A 34 -5.77 17.81 7.80
N SER A 35 -5.23 19.03 7.90
CA SER A 35 -3.91 19.34 7.36
C SER A 35 -2.80 18.55 8.04
N ASP A 36 -2.84 18.41 9.37
CA ASP A 36 -1.88 17.60 10.12
C ASP A 36 -2.00 16.12 9.77
N SER A 37 -3.23 15.62 9.58
CA SER A 37 -3.47 14.23 9.17
C SER A 37 -3.03 14.00 7.73
N LEU A 38 -3.27 14.96 6.82
CA LEU A 38 -2.78 14.90 5.44
C LEU A 38 -1.26 14.98 5.39
N GLN A 39 -0.64 15.80 6.23
CA GLN A 39 0.81 15.89 6.33
C GLN A 39 1.38 14.59 6.90
N LYS A 40 0.79 14.03 7.96
CA LYS A 40 1.18 12.72 8.48
C LYS A 40 0.96 11.61 7.47
N LEU A 41 -0.12 11.62 6.69
CA LEU A 41 -0.33 10.67 5.60
C LEU A 41 0.64 10.87 4.44
N LYS A 42 1.16 12.09 4.23
CA LYS A 42 2.25 12.36 3.26
C LYS A 42 3.62 11.90 3.79
N GLU A 43 3.91 12.13 5.06
CA GLU A 43 5.13 11.67 5.73
C GLU A 43 5.14 10.14 5.92
N GLN A 44 3.96 9.56 6.16
CA GLN A 44 3.70 8.12 6.18
C GLN A 44 3.39 7.57 4.79
N ASN A 45 3.36 8.41 3.75
CA ASN A 45 3.37 7.92 2.38
C ASN A 45 4.76 7.36 2.17
N PHE A 46 4.88 6.07 2.46
CA PHE A 46 5.93 5.14 2.07
C PHE A 46 6.11 5.07 0.54
N THR A 47 5.79 6.14 -0.20
CA THR A 47 6.25 6.39 -1.57
C THR A 47 7.68 6.89 -1.47
N ASN A 48 8.49 5.91 -1.13
CA ASN A 48 9.90 6.05 -0.97
C ASN A 48 10.49 6.15 -2.38
N ASP A 49 10.70 7.38 -2.88
CA ASP A 49 11.38 7.63 -4.16
C ASP A 49 12.69 6.83 -4.25
N GLU A 50 13.38 6.63 -3.12
CA GLU A 50 14.57 5.78 -3.02
C GLU A 50 14.26 4.28 -3.17
N LEU A 51 13.12 3.78 -2.67
CA LEU A 51 12.66 2.39 -2.92
C LEU A 51 12.25 2.25 -4.38
N HIS A 52 11.53 3.22 -4.94
CA HIS A 52 11.15 3.20 -6.35
C HIS A 52 12.39 3.15 -7.24
N LEU A 53 13.40 4.00 -6.99
CA LEU A 53 14.71 3.94 -7.64
C LEU A 53 15.42 2.59 -7.45
N LYS A 54 15.33 1.98 -6.26
CA LYS A 54 15.91 0.65 -6.00
C LYS A 54 15.13 -0.48 -6.67
N LEU A 55 13.83 -0.34 -6.84
CA LEU A 55 12.94 -1.32 -7.47
C LEU A 55 12.97 -1.23 -8.99
N GLU A 56 13.25 -0.05 -9.55
CA GLU A 56 13.44 0.18 -10.99
C GLU A 56 14.58 -0.68 -11.55
N ALA A 57 15.62 -0.93 -10.74
CA ALA A 57 16.71 -1.85 -11.10
C ALA A 57 16.28 -3.33 -11.25
N TYR A 58 15.07 -3.68 -10.82
CA TYR A 58 14.49 -5.03 -10.86
C TYR A 58 13.17 -5.07 -11.64
N GLU A 59 12.90 -4.07 -12.49
CA GLU A 59 11.68 -3.99 -13.30
C GLU A 59 11.51 -5.20 -14.24
N ASP A 60 12.62 -5.84 -14.60
CA ASP A 60 12.66 -7.06 -15.41
C ASP A 60 12.19 -8.32 -14.68
N ILE A 61 12.06 -8.28 -13.35
CA ILE A 61 11.58 -9.41 -12.56
C ILE A 61 10.05 -9.38 -12.50
N PRO A 62 9.35 -10.41 -13.03
CA PRO A 62 7.90 -10.44 -13.01
C PRO A 62 7.37 -10.44 -11.58
N VAL A 63 6.54 -9.44 -11.24
CA VAL A 63 5.95 -9.26 -9.91
C VAL A 63 5.03 -10.45 -9.58
N GLU A 64 4.47 -11.08 -10.60
CA GLU A 64 3.64 -12.27 -10.54
C GLU A 64 4.36 -13.41 -9.80
N LEU A 65 5.69 -13.50 -9.86
CA LEU A 65 6.49 -14.52 -9.15
C LEU A 65 6.35 -14.46 -7.61
N PHE A 66 6.05 -13.27 -7.07
CA PHE A 66 5.89 -13.05 -5.63
C PHE A 66 4.44 -13.19 -5.17
N SER A 67 3.49 -13.12 -6.10
CA SER A 67 2.06 -13.22 -5.82
C SER A 67 1.64 -14.66 -5.49
N ARG A 68 0.65 -14.84 -4.61
CA ARG A 68 0.02 -16.15 -4.42
C ARG A 68 -0.94 -16.41 -5.59
N PRO A 69 -0.73 -17.47 -6.38
CA PRO A 69 -1.60 -17.73 -7.53
C PRO A 69 -3.01 -18.08 -7.07
N THR A 70 -4.00 -17.34 -7.57
CA THR A 70 -5.43 -17.59 -7.30
C THR A 70 -5.96 -18.77 -8.14
N SER A 71 -5.38 -19.00 -9.33
CA SER A 71 -5.78 -20.06 -10.26
C SER A 71 -4.56 -20.72 -10.91
N GLY A 72 -3.83 -21.52 -10.13
CA GLY A 72 -2.68 -22.29 -10.62
C GLY A 72 -1.44 -21.46 -10.98
N TYR A 73 -0.30 -22.15 -11.08
CA TYR A 73 1.03 -21.55 -11.23
C TYR A 73 1.42 -21.36 -12.71
N SER A 74 0.65 -20.65 -13.55
CA SER A 74 0.92 -20.62 -15.00
C SER A 74 2.33 -20.12 -15.35
N GLU A 75 2.69 -18.90 -14.96
CA GLU A 75 4.00 -18.29 -15.28
C GLU A 75 5.09 -18.72 -14.29
N GLN A 76 4.70 -18.93 -13.03
CA GLN A 76 5.60 -19.41 -11.97
C GLN A 76 6.10 -20.85 -12.23
N LYS A 77 5.37 -21.67 -13.00
CA LYS A 77 5.78 -23.04 -13.35
C LYS A 77 7.00 -23.03 -14.25
N ASP A 78 7.02 -22.21 -15.29
CA ASP A 78 8.10 -22.22 -16.28
C ASP A 78 9.40 -21.72 -15.63
N PHE A 79 9.30 -20.64 -14.84
CA PHE A 79 10.42 -20.18 -14.01
C PHE A 79 10.91 -21.27 -13.04
N ALA A 80 10.01 -21.94 -12.32
CA ALA A 80 10.37 -22.98 -11.38
C ALA A 80 10.97 -24.23 -12.04
N ILE A 81 10.47 -24.63 -13.22
CA ILE A 81 11.01 -25.74 -14.03
C ILE A 81 12.42 -25.38 -14.51
N LEU A 82 12.60 -24.17 -15.05
CA LEU A 82 13.89 -23.70 -15.54
C LEU A 82 14.92 -23.63 -14.40
N LEU A 83 14.54 -23.01 -13.28
CA LEU A 83 15.42 -22.89 -12.12
C LEU A 83 15.78 -24.26 -11.52
N HIS A 84 14.81 -25.17 -11.42
CA HIS A 84 15.05 -26.53 -10.92
C HIS A 84 15.94 -27.34 -11.87
N LEU A 85 15.80 -27.15 -13.18
CA LEU A 85 16.64 -27.80 -14.19
C LEU A 85 18.11 -27.37 -14.07
N TYR A 86 18.37 -26.07 -13.96
CA TYR A 86 19.74 -25.55 -13.83
C TYR A 86 20.35 -25.77 -12.44
N SER A 87 19.55 -25.62 -11.38
CA SER A 87 20.04 -25.80 -10.01
C SER A 87 18.90 -26.15 -9.05
N PRO A 88 18.71 -27.45 -8.74
CA PRO A 88 17.73 -27.88 -7.74
C PRO A 88 17.96 -27.24 -6.37
N LYS A 89 19.22 -26.98 -6.00
CA LYS A 89 19.59 -26.32 -4.75
C LYS A 89 19.16 -24.86 -4.71
N ALA A 90 19.34 -24.13 -5.82
CA ALA A 90 18.88 -22.73 -5.91
C ALA A 90 17.35 -22.65 -5.84
N TYR A 91 16.66 -23.60 -6.48
CA TYR A 91 15.21 -23.70 -6.38
C TYR A 91 14.72 -23.93 -4.94
N GLU A 92 15.30 -24.88 -4.18
CA GLU A 92 14.90 -25.10 -2.78
C GLU A 92 15.20 -23.89 -1.88
N PHE A 93 16.29 -23.16 -2.15
CA PHE A 93 16.59 -21.92 -1.43
C PHE A 93 15.53 -20.84 -1.68
N ILE A 94 15.21 -20.57 -2.96
CA ILE A 94 14.28 -19.50 -3.35
C ILE A 94 12.83 -19.83 -2.98
N LYS A 95 12.47 -21.12 -2.94
CA LYS A 95 11.14 -21.59 -2.53
C LYS A 95 10.75 -21.22 -1.09
N GLY A 96 11.72 -20.89 -0.22
CA GLY A 96 11.43 -20.33 1.11
C GLY A 96 10.90 -18.89 1.07
N TYR A 97 11.17 -18.16 -0.01
CA TYR A 97 10.86 -16.74 -0.17
C TYR A 97 9.74 -16.48 -1.19
N LEU A 98 9.60 -17.36 -2.20
CA LEU A 98 8.62 -17.24 -3.26
C LEU A 98 7.50 -18.29 -3.14
N CYS A 99 6.30 -17.92 -3.61
CA CYS A 99 5.18 -18.84 -3.73
C CYS A 99 5.33 -19.71 -4.97
N LEU A 100 6.30 -20.63 -4.97
CA LEU A 100 6.57 -21.54 -6.09
C LEU A 100 5.86 -22.89 -5.94
N PRO A 101 5.59 -23.63 -7.04
CA PRO A 101 5.02 -24.98 -6.99
C PRO A 101 5.91 -25.92 -6.16
N SER A 102 5.37 -27.05 -5.70
CA SER A 102 6.17 -28.04 -4.96
C SER A 102 7.22 -28.74 -5.84
N SER A 103 8.36 -29.15 -5.25
CA SER A 103 9.44 -29.84 -5.98
C SER A 103 9.00 -31.17 -6.58
N ARG A 104 7.93 -31.78 -6.05
CA ARG A 104 7.30 -32.97 -6.64
C ARG A 104 6.56 -32.62 -7.93
N THR A 105 5.81 -31.53 -7.92
CA THR A 105 5.10 -30.98 -9.09
C THR A 105 6.08 -30.58 -10.20
N ILE A 106 7.21 -29.94 -9.82
CA ILE A 106 8.23 -29.51 -10.77
C ILE A 106 8.95 -30.69 -11.43
N ARG A 107 9.32 -31.73 -10.68
CA ARG A 107 10.00 -32.92 -11.26
C ARG A 107 9.18 -33.62 -12.35
N SER A 108 7.86 -33.68 -12.19
CA SER A 108 6.97 -34.21 -13.23
C SER A 108 6.96 -33.32 -14.48
N GLY A 109 7.04 -31.99 -14.29
CA GLY A 109 7.11 -31.01 -15.37
C GLY A 109 8.44 -31.00 -16.12
N CYS A 110 9.58 -31.06 -15.42
CA CYS A 110 10.92 -31.12 -16.02
C CYS A 110 11.06 -32.31 -16.98
N ASN A 111 10.54 -33.49 -16.60
CA ASN A 111 10.60 -34.67 -17.46
C ASN A 111 9.81 -34.47 -18.76
N MET A 112 8.64 -33.85 -18.71
CA MET A 112 7.88 -33.51 -19.94
C MET A 112 8.58 -32.45 -20.78
N TRP A 113 9.20 -31.45 -20.15
CA TRP A 113 9.88 -30.37 -20.85
C TRP A 113 11.13 -30.87 -21.60
N MET A 114 11.89 -31.80 -21.00
CA MET A 114 13.02 -32.46 -21.65
C MET A 114 12.59 -33.35 -22.83
N LEU A 115 11.42 -33.99 -22.76
CA LEU A 115 10.89 -34.85 -23.83
C LEU A 115 10.37 -34.06 -25.05
N ASN A 116 9.92 -32.82 -24.86
CA ASN A 116 9.40 -31.97 -25.95
C ASN A 116 10.48 -31.14 -26.66
N GLN A 117 11.74 -31.23 -26.26
CA GLN A 117 12.89 -30.56 -26.90
C GLN A 117 13.83 -31.51 -27.66
N ALA A 118 13.54 -32.82 -27.64
CA ALA A 118 14.25 -33.86 -28.38
C ALA A 118 13.48 -34.24 -29.66
#